data_AF-A0A8K1DA02-F1
#
_entry.id   AF-A0A8K1DA02-F1
#
_cell.length_a   1.000
_cell.length_b   1.000
_cell.length_c   1.000
_cell.angle_alpha   90.00
_cell.angle_beta   90.00
_cell.angle_gamma   90.00
#
_symmetry.space_group_name_H-M   'P 1'
#
loop_
_entity.id
_entity.type
_entity.pdbx_description
1 polymer ?
#
loop_
_entity_poly.entity_id
_entity_poly.type
_entity_poly.pdbx_seq_one_letter_code
_entity_poly.pdbx_strand_id
1 'polypeptide(L)'
;STTIPGSLPVNAESCWPKDIGIVALEIYFPSQYVDQKELEKYDGVNAGKYTIGIGQSKMGFCSDREDINFFCLTVVQKLMERNSLSYNCNGRLEVGIIIDKSKSVKTVLMQLFELSVNAESCWPKDIGIVALEIYFPSQYVDQKELEKYDGVNAGKYTIGIGQSKMGFCSDREDINFFCLTVVQKLMERNSLSYNCNGRLEVGIIIDKSKSVKTVLMQLFELSGHYALVAGNVAVYATGNARPTGGAGAVAMLVGPNAPLSFERS
;
A
#
# COMPACT_ATOMS: atom_id res chain seq x y z
N SER A 1 5.58 9.06 35.60
CA SER A 1 4.79 8.50 34.48
C SER A 1 4.82 9.49 33.34
N THR A 2 5.76 9.33 32.42
CA THR A 2 5.92 10.17 31.23
C THR A 2 5.04 9.61 30.12
N THR A 3 3.87 10.21 29.92
CA THR A 3 3.02 9.97 28.74
C THR A 3 3.76 10.41 27.49
N ILE A 4 3.82 9.53 26.49
CA ILE A 4 4.47 9.80 25.20
C ILE A 4 3.60 10.81 24.43
N PRO A 5 4.18 11.83 23.77
CA PRO A 5 3.43 12.68 22.85
C PRO A 5 2.72 11.84 21.78
N GLY A 6 1.40 11.93 21.69
CA GLY A 6 0.59 11.15 20.74
C GLY A 6 0.05 9.81 21.27
N SER A 7 0.40 9.36 22.48
CA SER A 7 -0.28 8.22 23.10
C SER A 7 -1.67 8.63 23.59
N LEU A 8 -2.72 7.95 23.13
CA LEU A 8 -4.03 8.01 23.79
C LEU A 8 -3.84 7.52 25.25
N PRO A 9 -4.48 8.17 26.25
CA PRO A 9 -4.38 7.71 27.63
C PRO A 9 -4.83 6.25 27.73
N VAL A 10 -4.25 5.50 28.66
CA VAL A 10 -4.52 4.06 28.87
C VAL A 10 -6.01 3.75 29.10
N ASN A 11 -6.80 4.76 29.51
CA ASN A 11 -8.25 4.71 29.70
C ASN A 11 -9.06 5.51 28.67
N ALA A 12 -8.46 5.96 27.56
CA ALA A 12 -9.25 6.41 26.42
C ALA A 12 -9.95 5.17 25.86
N GLU A 13 -11.26 5.04 26.12
CA GLU A 13 -12.10 4.18 25.29
C GLU A 13 -11.75 4.48 23.84
N SER A 14 -11.27 3.46 23.13
CA SER A 14 -11.00 3.57 21.72
C SER A 14 -12.26 4.13 21.06
N CYS A 15 -12.16 5.27 20.37
CA CYS A 15 -13.24 5.78 19.51
C CYS A 15 -13.51 4.86 18.30
N TRP A 16 -13.02 3.62 18.34
CA TRP A 16 -13.22 2.62 17.32
C TRP A 16 -14.55 1.92 17.56
N PRO A 17 -15.42 1.82 16.55
CA PRO A 17 -16.72 1.18 16.68
C PRO A 17 -16.56 -0.24 17.23
N LYS A 18 -17.33 -0.57 18.27
CA LYS A 18 -17.32 -1.92 18.87
C LYS A 18 -17.82 -2.99 17.88
N ASP A 19 -18.63 -2.59 16.91
CA ASP A 19 -19.19 -3.45 15.87
C ASP A 19 -18.61 -3.07 14.49
N ILE A 20 -17.72 -3.90 13.97
CA ILE A 20 -17.10 -3.72 12.65
C ILE A 20 -17.65 -4.78 11.71
N GLY A 21 -18.24 -4.35 10.60
CA GLY A 21 -18.82 -5.23 9.59
C GLY A 21 -19.04 -4.53 8.25
N ILE A 22 -19.43 -5.30 7.23
CA ILE A 22 -19.81 -4.76 5.92
C ILE A 22 -21.22 -4.17 6.05
N VAL A 23 -21.33 -2.84 6.00
CA VAL A 23 -22.62 -2.13 6.09
C VAL A 23 -23.38 -2.21 4.77
N ALA A 24 -22.67 -2.19 3.64
CA ALA A 24 -23.26 -2.23 2.32
C ALA A 24 -22.30 -2.84 1.29
N LEU A 25 -22.86 -3.50 0.29
CA LEU A 25 -22.14 -4.08 -0.85
C LEU A 25 -22.93 -3.78 -2.13
N GLU A 26 -22.25 -3.31 -3.17
CA GLU A 26 -22.83 -3.06 -4.49
C GLU A 26 -21.96 -3.74 -5.54
N ILE A 27 -22.60 -4.35 -6.53
CA ILE A 27 -21.94 -5.08 -7.61
C ILE A 27 -22.48 -4.57 -8.94
N TYR A 28 -21.58 -4.33 -9.89
CA TYR A 28 -21.93 -3.98 -11.26
C TYR A 28 -21.63 -5.14 -12.20
N PHE A 29 -22.58 -5.44 -13.09
CA PHE A 29 -22.41 -6.39 -14.19
C PHE A 29 -22.55 -5.64 -15.52
N PRO A 30 -21.66 -5.89 -16.51
CA PRO A 30 -21.80 -5.33 -17.86
C PRO A 30 -23.16 -5.65 -18.46
N SER A 31 -23.70 -4.69 -19.21
CA SER A 31 -25.01 -4.85 -19.85
C SER A 31 -24.96 -5.73 -21.10
N GLN A 32 -23.79 -5.85 -21.73
CA GLN A 32 -23.58 -6.68 -22.91
C GLN A 32 -23.11 -8.08 -22.54
N TYR A 33 -23.63 -9.07 -23.25
CA TYR A 33 -23.26 -10.46 -23.06
C TYR A 33 -23.26 -11.21 -24.39
N VAL A 34 -22.46 -12.27 -24.45
CA VAL A 34 -22.50 -13.29 -25.51
C VAL A 34 -23.16 -14.55 -24.96
N ASP A 35 -24.07 -15.13 -25.73
CA ASP A 35 -24.62 -16.44 -25.40
C ASP A 35 -23.55 -17.52 -25.63
N GLN A 36 -23.29 -18.34 -24.61
CA GLN A 36 -22.20 -19.30 -24.68
C GLN A 36 -22.45 -20.39 -25.73
N LYS A 37 -23.70 -20.69 -26.10
CA LYS A 37 -24.01 -21.62 -27.20
C LYS A 37 -23.68 -21.02 -28.57
N GLU A 38 -23.83 -19.70 -28.71
CA GLU A 38 -23.46 -19.00 -29.95
C GLU A 38 -21.94 -18.89 -30.06
N LEU A 39 -21.25 -18.63 -28.94
CA LEU A 39 -19.79 -18.61 -28.89
C LEU A 39 -19.18 -20.00 -29.17
N GLU A 40 -19.78 -21.08 -28.64
CA GLU A 40 -19.36 -22.45 -28.95
C GLU A 40 -19.38 -22.72 -30.46
N LYS A 41 -20.42 -22.26 -31.15
CA LYS A 41 -20.56 -22.39 -32.61
C LYS A 41 -19.53 -21.54 -33.35
N TYR A 42 -19.32 -20.30 -32.91
CA TYR A 42 -18.38 -19.38 -33.52
C TYR A 42 -16.93 -19.88 -33.42
N ASP A 43 -16.54 -20.38 -32.25
CA ASP A 43 -15.20 -20.92 -31.98
C ASP A 43 -14.97 -22.32 -32.59
N GLY A 44 -16.01 -22.94 -33.16
CA GLY A 44 -15.94 -24.29 -33.72
C GLY A 44 -15.69 -25.38 -32.69
N VAL A 45 -16.10 -25.16 -31.43
CA VAL A 45 -15.94 -26.13 -30.35
C VAL A 45 -17.19 -27.00 -30.18
N ASN A 46 -17.02 -28.16 -29.54
CA ASN A 46 -18.15 -29.06 -29.26
C ASN A 46 -19.21 -28.35 -28.40
N ALA A 47 -20.49 -28.56 -28.77
CA ALA A 47 -21.61 -28.09 -27.98
C ALA A 47 -21.51 -28.61 -26.54
N GLY A 48 -21.74 -27.73 -25.56
CA GLY A 48 -21.58 -28.07 -24.15
C GLY A 48 -20.21 -27.75 -23.57
N LYS A 49 -19.19 -27.39 -24.37
CA LYS A 49 -17.85 -27.07 -23.83
C LYS A 49 -17.88 -25.87 -22.88
N TYR A 50 -18.60 -24.81 -23.24
CA TYR A 50 -18.74 -23.61 -22.43
C TYR A 50 -19.94 -23.70 -21.48
N THR A 51 -21.04 -24.26 -21.95
CA THR A 51 -22.29 -24.36 -21.17
C THR A 51 -22.27 -25.45 -20.11
N ILE A 52 -21.72 -26.63 -20.40
CA ILE A 52 -21.63 -27.77 -19.47
C ILE A 52 -20.22 -27.84 -18.86
N GLY A 53 -19.17 -27.70 -19.68
CA GLY A 53 -17.79 -27.88 -19.26
C GLY A 53 -17.34 -26.85 -18.21
N ILE A 54 -17.55 -25.56 -18.47
CA ILE A 54 -17.27 -24.48 -17.50
C ILE A 54 -18.54 -23.93 -16.82
N GLY A 55 -19.72 -24.47 -17.14
CA GLY A 55 -20.98 -24.12 -16.47
C GLY A 55 -21.52 -22.72 -16.76
N GLN A 56 -21.13 -22.07 -17.87
CA GLN A 56 -21.54 -20.69 -18.18
C GLN A 56 -22.63 -20.66 -19.24
N SER A 57 -23.75 -20.03 -18.95
CA SER A 57 -24.82 -19.80 -19.95
C SER A 57 -24.59 -18.54 -20.77
N LYS A 58 -24.04 -17.49 -20.14
CA LYS A 58 -23.75 -16.19 -20.76
C LYS A 58 -22.41 -15.66 -20.25
N MET A 59 -21.70 -14.95 -21.10
CA MET A 59 -20.46 -14.25 -20.75
C MET A 59 -20.66 -12.74 -20.95
N GLY A 60 -20.61 -11.98 -19.87
CA GLY A 60 -20.64 -10.52 -19.93
C GLY A 60 -19.32 -9.98 -20.48
N PHE A 61 -19.38 -8.95 -21.32
CA PHE A 61 -18.19 -8.25 -21.82
C PHE A 61 -18.41 -6.75 -21.78
N CYS A 62 -17.31 -6.01 -21.73
CA CYS A 62 -17.34 -4.55 -21.70
C CYS A 62 -17.45 -4.03 -23.12
N SER A 63 -18.32 -3.05 -23.36
CA SER A 63 -18.27 -2.27 -24.60
C SER A 63 -17.09 -1.27 -24.57
N ASP A 64 -16.76 -0.67 -25.72
CA ASP A 64 -15.73 0.39 -25.80
C ASP A 64 -16.03 1.62 -24.93
N ARG A 65 -17.25 1.73 -24.40
CA ARG A 65 -17.69 2.80 -23.49
C ARG A 65 -17.60 2.42 -22.01
N GLU A 66 -17.31 1.16 -21.70
CA GLU A 66 -17.19 0.64 -20.34
C GLU A 66 -15.73 0.34 -20.06
N ASP A 67 -15.10 1.18 -19.24
CA ASP A 67 -13.77 0.91 -18.69
C ASP A 67 -13.83 0.63 -17.18
N ILE A 68 -12.68 0.34 -16.59
CA ILE A 68 -12.58 0.08 -15.15
C ILE A 68 -13.02 1.29 -14.31
N ASN A 69 -12.78 2.52 -14.78
CA ASN A 69 -13.19 3.72 -14.08
C ASN A 69 -14.72 3.83 -14.08
N PHE A 70 -15.36 3.56 -15.22
CA PHE A 70 -16.81 3.53 -15.36
C PHE A 70 -17.45 2.53 -14.40
N PHE A 71 -16.92 1.30 -14.28
CA PHE A 71 -17.42 0.32 -13.31
C PHE A 71 -17.27 0.81 -11.88
N CYS A 72 -16.08 1.27 -11.50
CA CYS A 72 -15.83 1.74 -10.14
C CYS A 72 -16.71 2.95 -9.78
N LEU A 73 -16.83 3.93 -10.67
CA LEU A 73 -17.69 5.11 -10.46
C LEU A 73 -19.15 4.70 -10.32
N THR A 74 -19.65 3.82 -11.19
CA THR A 74 -21.05 3.37 -11.15
C THR A 74 -21.36 2.58 -9.88
N VAL A 75 -20.45 1.68 -9.45
CA VAL A 75 -20.61 0.91 -8.21
C VAL A 75 -20.62 1.85 -7.01
N VAL A 76 -19.64 2.78 -6.92
CA VAL A 76 -19.56 3.73 -5.80
C VAL A 76 -20.81 4.61 -5.78
N GLN A 77 -21.22 5.18 -6.91
CA GLN A 77 -22.41 6.01 -6.98
C GLN A 77 -23.67 5.26 -6.52
N LYS A 78 -23.92 4.06 -7.06
CA LYS A 78 -25.08 3.23 -6.67
C LYS A 78 -25.03 2.84 -5.19
N LEU A 79 -23.86 2.47 -4.68
CA LEU A 79 -23.67 2.14 -3.27
C LEU A 79 -24.07 3.31 -2.38
N MET A 80 -23.60 4.52 -2.71
CA MET A 80 -23.87 5.71 -1.91
C MET A 80 -25.34 6.12 -1.98
N GLU A 81 -25.92 6.18 -3.18
CA GLU A 81 -27.33 6.53 -3.39
C GLU A 81 -28.28 5.54 -2.70
N ARG A 82 -28.08 4.24 -2.89
CA ARG A 82 -28.98 3.20 -2.34
C ARG A 82 -28.94 3.11 -0.83
N ASN A 83 -27.79 3.38 -0.23
CA ASN A 83 -27.61 3.30 1.21
C ASN A 83 -27.71 4.67 1.89
N SER A 84 -28.10 5.72 1.15
CA SER A 84 -28.20 7.10 1.64
C SER A 84 -26.92 7.55 2.37
N LEU A 85 -25.76 7.11 1.88
CA LEU A 85 -24.46 7.44 2.47
C LEU A 85 -23.98 8.78 1.90
N SER A 86 -23.41 9.61 2.76
CA SER A 86 -22.75 10.84 2.32
C SER A 86 -21.30 10.56 1.94
N TYR A 87 -20.85 11.15 0.82
CA TYR A 87 -19.44 11.14 0.42
C TYR A 87 -18.52 11.75 1.50
N ASN A 88 -19.07 12.55 2.42
CA ASN A 88 -18.33 13.14 3.55
C ASN A 88 -18.07 12.21 4.72
N CYS A 89 -18.79 11.10 4.82
CA CYS A 89 -18.67 10.19 5.96
C CYS A 89 -17.56 9.15 5.76
N ASN A 90 -16.91 9.14 4.60
CA ASN A 90 -15.95 8.11 4.24
C ASN A 90 -14.52 8.55 4.60
N GLY A 91 -13.99 7.99 5.69
CA GLY A 91 -12.61 8.27 6.12
C GLY A 91 -11.53 7.64 5.21
N ARG A 92 -11.88 6.68 4.34
CA ARG A 92 -10.90 5.98 3.50
C ARG A 92 -11.53 5.23 2.31
N LEU A 93 -10.90 5.36 1.14
CA LEU A 93 -11.19 4.60 -0.07
C LEU A 93 -10.01 3.67 -0.47
N GLU A 94 -10.29 2.37 -0.64
CA GLU A 94 -9.35 1.40 -1.20
C GLU A 94 -9.86 0.82 -2.51
N VAL A 95 -8.95 0.67 -3.47
CA VAL A 95 -9.23 0.12 -4.79
C VAL A 95 -8.23 -1.00 -5.07
N GLY A 96 -8.73 -2.21 -5.25
CA GLY A 96 -7.93 -3.37 -5.65
C GLY A 96 -8.26 -3.74 -7.10
N ILE A 97 -7.26 -3.70 -7.98
CA ILE A 97 -7.35 -4.32 -9.30
C ILE A 97 -6.13 -5.22 -9.53
N ILE A 98 -6.25 -6.18 -10.45
CA ILE A 98 -5.23 -7.20 -10.71
C ILE A 98 -3.97 -6.61 -11.39
N ILE A 99 -4.05 -5.40 -11.94
CA ILE A 99 -2.96 -4.69 -12.66
C ILE A 99 -2.68 -3.34 -11.95
N ASP A 100 -1.44 -2.82 -11.96
CA ASP A 100 -0.97 -1.59 -11.27
C ASP A 100 -1.64 -0.25 -11.71
N LYS A 101 -2.83 -0.28 -12.32
CA LYS A 101 -3.63 0.91 -12.62
C LYS A 101 -4.52 1.36 -11.45
N SER A 102 -4.49 0.69 -10.29
CA SER A 102 -5.37 0.99 -9.14
C SER A 102 -5.18 2.43 -8.62
N LYS A 103 -3.96 2.96 -8.74
CA LYS A 103 -3.64 4.37 -8.43
C LYS A 103 -4.42 5.33 -9.32
N SER A 104 -4.51 5.04 -10.63
CA SER A 104 -5.28 5.85 -11.59
C SER A 104 -6.78 5.83 -11.28
N VAL A 105 -7.33 4.64 -11.00
CA VAL A 105 -8.75 4.49 -10.65
C VAL A 105 -9.08 5.20 -9.34
N LYS A 106 -8.19 5.13 -8.33
CA LYS A 106 -8.38 5.83 -7.06
C LYS A 106 -8.40 7.34 -7.26
N THR A 107 -7.52 7.91 -8.09
CA THR A 107 -7.54 9.34 -8.42
C THR A 107 -8.85 9.74 -9.07
N VAL A 108 -9.36 8.95 -10.03
CA VAL A 108 -10.66 9.22 -10.67
C VAL A 108 -11.82 9.12 -9.68
N LEU A 109 -11.83 8.11 -8.80
CA LEU A 109 -12.86 7.98 -7.77
C LEU A 109 -12.82 9.12 -6.75
N MET A 110 -11.62 9.61 -6.39
CA MET A 110 -11.48 10.72 -5.45
C MET A 110 -12.18 11.99 -5.93
N GLN A 111 -12.34 12.20 -7.25
CA GLN A 111 -13.11 13.32 -7.78
C GLN A 111 -14.57 13.33 -7.31
N LEU A 112 -15.18 12.15 -7.02
CA LEU A 112 -16.51 12.06 -6.41
C LEU A 112 -16.54 12.53 -4.95
N PHE A 113 -15.41 12.42 -4.25
CA PHE A 113 -15.25 12.75 -2.83
C PHE A 113 -14.70 14.17 -2.60
N GLU A 114 -14.01 14.75 -3.59
CA GLU A 114 -13.47 16.11 -3.52
C GLU A 114 -14.54 17.20 -3.65
N LEU A 115 -15.66 16.92 -4.33
CA LEU A 115 -16.77 17.86 -4.44
C LEU A 115 -17.50 18.11 -3.11
N SER A 116 -17.14 17.41 -2.04
CA SER A 116 -17.84 17.46 -0.76
C SER A 116 -16.98 17.98 0.41
N VAL A 117 -15.78 18.52 0.15
CA VAL A 117 -14.86 19.10 1.15
C VAL A 117 -15.46 20.36 1.81
N ASN A 118 -16.40 20.17 2.73
CA ASN A 118 -16.92 21.16 3.69
C ASN A 118 -17.41 20.41 4.95
N ALA A 119 -16.66 19.41 5.42
CA ALA A 119 -16.93 18.70 6.67
C ALA A 119 -15.83 19.03 7.69
N GLU A 120 -15.94 20.19 8.34
CA GLU A 120 -14.97 20.68 9.32
C GLU A 120 -14.97 19.94 10.68
N SER A 121 -15.80 18.93 10.92
CA SER A 121 -16.09 18.51 12.31
C SER A 121 -15.69 17.10 12.75
N CYS A 122 -14.76 16.39 12.09
CA CYS A 122 -14.37 15.04 12.58
C CYS A 122 -12.88 14.66 12.46
N TRP A 123 -12.02 15.52 11.90
CA TRP A 123 -10.61 15.18 11.69
C TRP A 123 -9.75 15.57 12.91
N PRO A 124 -8.99 14.64 13.50
CA PRO A 124 -8.03 14.95 14.56
C PRO A 124 -7.10 16.09 14.17
N LYS A 125 -6.76 16.94 15.14
CA LYS A 125 -5.81 18.04 14.93
C LYS A 125 -4.38 17.49 14.83
N ASP A 126 -3.55 18.18 14.04
CA ASP A 126 -2.10 17.95 13.95
C ASP A 126 -1.72 16.51 13.62
N ILE A 127 -2.36 15.92 12.61
CA ILE A 127 -2.02 14.59 12.10
C ILE A 127 -0.66 14.64 11.42
N GLY A 128 0.23 13.71 11.78
CA GLY A 128 1.59 13.69 11.26
C GLY A 128 2.41 12.49 11.70
N ILE A 129 3.72 12.55 11.50
CA ILE A 129 4.66 11.50 11.90
C ILE A 129 4.96 11.65 13.40
N VAL A 130 4.53 10.66 14.18
CA VAL A 130 4.74 10.55 15.63
C VAL A 130 6.11 9.96 15.94
N ALA A 131 6.49 8.92 15.21
CA ALA A 131 7.77 8.24 15.36
C ALA A 131 8.28 7.74 14.01
N LEU A 132 9.60 7.68 13.88
CA LEU A 132 10.26 7.20 12.67
C LEU A 132 11.44 6.32 13.08
N GLU A 133 11.54 5.15 12.46
CA GLU A 133 12.65 4.22 12.65
C GLU A 133 13.22 3.84 11.28
N ILE A 134 14.54 3.64 11.22
CA ILE A 134 15.25 3.30 10.00
C ILE A 134 16.12 2.07 10.24
N TYR A 135 16.16 1.17 9.26
CA TYR A 135 17.07 0.04 9.22
C TYR A 135 17.91 0.08 7.93
N PHE A 136 19.21 -0.12 8.07
CA PHE A 136 20.15 -0.37 6.97
C PHE A 136 20.91 -1.67 7.25
N PRO A 137 21.33 -2.42 6.21
CA PRO A 137 22.20 -3.58 6.37
C PRO A 137 23.49 -3.21 7.11
N SER A 138 24.04 -4.17 7.85
CA SER A 138 25.31 -3.99 8.57
C SER A 138 26.54 -4.05 7.64
N GLN A 139 26.40 -4.67 6.46
CA GLN A 139 27.45 -4.80 5.48
C GLN A 139 27.41 -3.66 4.46
N TYR A 140 28.58 -3.15 4.12
CA TYR A 140 28.73 -2.12 3.10
C TYR A 140 30.02 -2.33 2.31
N VAL A 141 30.04 -1.77 1.10
CA VAL A 141 31.24 -1.61 0.28
C VAL A 141 31.67 -0.14 0.32
N ASP A 142 32.97 0.11 0.51
CA ASP A 142 33.53 1.46 0.41
C ASP A 142 33.63 1.86 -1.07
N GLN A 143 33.11 3.03 -1.42
CA GLN A 143 33.06 3.46 -2.81
C GLN A 143 34.46 3.70 -3.40
N LYS A 144 35.47 4.04 -2.58
CA LYS A 144 36.86 4.16 -3.05
C LYS A 144 37.44 2.80 -3.40
N GLU A 145 37.07 1.76 -2.67
CA GLU A 145 37.49 0.39 -2.98
C GLU A 145 36.77 -0.13 -4.23
N LEU A 146 35.49 0.20 -4.38
CA LEU A 146 34.73 -0.13 -5.59
C LEU A 146 35.26 0.58 -6.83
N GLU A 147 35.70 1.84 -6.73
CA GLU A 147 36.38 2.56 -7.82
C GLU A 147 37.62 1.81 -8.30
N LYS A 148 38.45 1.33 -7.37
CA LYS A 148 39.66 0.55 -7.68
C LYS A 148 39.31 -0.79 -8.33
N TYR A 149 38.29 -1.47 -7.80
CA TYR A 149 37.84 -2.77 -8.31
C TYR A 149 37.29 -2.66 -9.74
N ASP A 150 36.46 -1.65 -10.02
CA ASP A 150 35.87 -1.42 -11.34
C ASP A 150 36.85 -0.80 -12.35
N GLY A 151 38.07 -0.45 -11.93
CA GLY A 151 39.09 0.16 -12.77
C GLY A 151 38.73 1.57 -13.27
N VAL A 152 37.93 2.31 -12.49
CA VAL A 152 37.51 3.67 -12.83
C VAL A 152 38.42 4.71 -12.17
N ASN A 153 38.38 5.94 -12.69
CA ASN A 153 39.13 7.05 -12.11
C ASN A 153 38.70 7.31 -10.67
N ALA A 154 39.69 7.56 -9.80
CA ALA A 154 39.46 7.95 -8.42
C ALA A 154 38.55 9.19 -8.36
N GLY A 155 37.56 9.18 -7.49
CA GLY A 155 36.56 10.23 -7.39
C GLY A 155 35.33 10.04 -8.27
N LYS A 156 35.30 9.08 -9.21
CA LYS A 156 34.10 8.86 -10.04
C LYS A 156 32.85 8.55 -9.19
N TYR A 157 32.99 7.74 -8.14
CA TYR A 157 31.89 7.37 -7.26
C TYR A 157 31.80 8.31 -6.05
N THR A 158 32.94 8.62 -5.45
CA THR A 158 32.98 9.46 -4.24
C THR A 158 32.70 10.94 -4.46
N ILE A 159 33.12 11.48 -5.60
CA ILE A 159 32.92 12.89 -5.98
C ILE A 159 31.85 13.00 -7.06
N GLY A 160 31.91 12.16 -8.10
CA GLY A 160 31.03 12.23 -9.25
C GLY A 160 29.56 11.97 -8.92
N ILE A 161 29.25 10.88 -8.20
CA ILE A 161 27.89 10.61 -7.68
C ILE A 161 27.73 10.99 -6.20
N GLY A 162 28.81 11.42 -5.53
CA GLY A 162 28.76 11.86 -4.13
C GLY A 162 28.53 10.75 -3.10
N GLN A 163 28.79 9.48 -3.44
CA GLN A 163 28.57 8.36 -2.51
C GLN A 163 29.85 7.94 -1.81
N SER A 164 29.80 7.79 -0.48
CA SER A 164 30.95 7.29 0.29
C SER A 164 30.92 5.78 0.52
N LYS A 165 29.75 5.21 0.80
CA LYS A 165 29.55 3.80 1.13
C LYS A 165 28.25 3.32 0.52
N MET A 166 28.21 2.06 0.11
CA MET A 166 27.02 1.41 -0.42
C MET A 166 26.67 0.18 0.42
N GLY A 167 25.55 0.24 1.14
CA GLY A 167 25.03 -0.90 1.89
C GLY A 167 24.45 -1.96 0.96
N PHE A 168 24.70 -3.23 1.25
CA PHE A 168 24.15 -4.35 0.48
C PHE A 168 23.66 -5.46 1.41
N CYS A 169 22.74 -6.27 0.90
CA CYS A 169 22.17 -7.38 1.65
C CYS A 169 23.01 -8.64 1.46
N SER A 170 23.17 -9.41 2.52
CA SER A 170 23.60 -10.81 2.40
C SER A 170 22.44 -11.69 1.91
N ASP A 171 22.73 -12.96 1.62
CA ASP A 171 21.74 -13.99 1.32
C ASP A 171 20.75 -14.26 2.47
N ARG A 172 21.05 -13.76 3.69
CA ARG A 172 20.20 -13.87 4.88
C ARG A 172 19.26 -12.69 5.07
N GLU A 173 19.45 -11.60 4.34
CA GLU A 173 18.66 -10.38 4.48
C GLU A 173 17.83 -10.16 3.22
N ASP A 174 16.50 -10.21 3.37
CA ASP A 174 15.57 -9.86 2.31
C ASP A 174 14.69 -8.66 2.70
N ILE A 175 13.81 -8.26 1.78
CA ILE A 175 12.90 -7.13 2.02
C ILE A 175 11.95 -7.38 3.21
N ASN A 176 11.53 -8.63 3.43
CA ASN A 176 10.67 -8.99 4.56
C ASN A 176 11.44 -8.79 5.86
N PHE A 177 12.69 -9.27 5.92
CA PHE A 177 13.58 -9.12 7.06
C PHE A 177 13.77 -7.64 7.42
N PHE A 178 14.01 -6.76 6.45
CA PHE A 178 14.11 -5.32 6.71
C PHE A 178 12.82 -4.73 7.25
N CYS A 179 11.69 -5.07 6.65
CA CYS A 179 10.40 -4.55 7.08
C CYS A 179 10.02 -5.03 8.49
N LEU A 180 10.23 -6.32 8.80
CA LEU A 180 10.00 -6.89 10.13
C LEU A 180 10.92 -6.23 11.16
N THR A 181 12.20 -6.09 10.85
CA THR A 181 13.19 -5.52 11.76
C THR A 181 12.90 -4.05 12.08
N VAL A 182 12.58 -3.24 11.07
CA VAL A 182 12.32 -1.81 11.29
C VAL A 182 11.01 -1.59 12.06
N VAL A 183 9.98 -2.41 11.81
CA VAL A 183 8.73 -2.38 12.58
C VAL A 183 8.97 -2.79 14.02
N GLN A 184 9.66 -3.91 14.25
CA GLN A 184 9.95 -4.38 15.60
C GLN A 184 10.71 -3.33 16.40
N LYS A 185 11.76 -2.74 15.81
CA LYS A 185 12.52 -1.64 16.43
C LYS A 185 11.64 -0.42 16.73
N LEU A 186 10.76 -0.03 15.80
CA LEU A 186 9.84 1.08 16.02
C LEU A 186 8.90 0.80 17.20
N MET A 187 8.33 -0.42 17.28
CA MET A 187 7.42 -0.80 18.35
C MET A 187 8.13 -0.84 19.70
N GLU A 188 9.30 -1.48 19.79
CA GLU A 188 10.10 -1.57 21.01
C GLU A 188 10.55 -0.20 21.52
N ARG A 189 11.10 0.65 20.65
CA ARG A 189 11.62 1.97 21.04
C ARG A 189 10.53 2.93 21.50
N ASN A 190 9.32 2.76 20.97
CA ASN A 190 8.17 3.57 21.36
C ASN A 190 7.29 2.88 22.42
N SER A 191 7.72 1.73 22.96
CA SER A 191 6.97 0.96 23.96
C SER A 191 5.53 0.68 23.55
N LEU A 192 5.32 0.41 22.25
CA LEU A 192 4.00 0.17 21.67
C LEU A 192 3.66 -1.31 21.75
N SER A 193 2.41 -1.61 22.09
CA SER A 193 1.88 -2.96 22.01
C SER A 193 1.42 -3.25 20.58
N TYR A 194 1.62 -4.49 20.14
CA TYR A 194 1.04 -5.03 18.91
C TYR A 194 -0.49 -5.20 18.98
N ASN A 195 -1.15 -4.87 20.10
CA ASN A 195 -2.60 -5.05 20.31
C ASN A 195 -3.43 -3.76 20.21
N CYS A 196 -2.83 -2.59 19.99
CA CYS A 196 -3.60 -1.33 19.85
C CYS A 196 -4.23 -1.23 18.46
N ASN A 197 -5.50 -0.76 18.25
CA ASN A 197 -6.49 -0.41 17.12
C ASN A 197 -6.26 0.59 15.90
N GLY A 198 -6.03 0.16 14.63
CA GLY A 198 -5.38 0.95 13.57
C GLY A 198 -4.88 0.12 12.36
N ARG A 199 -3.90 0.59 11.57
CA ARG A 199 -3.68 0.12 10.19
C ARG A 199 -2.22 0.10 9.74
N LEU A 200 -1.81 -1.01 9.12
CA LEU A 200 -0.49 -1.16 8.53
C LEU A 200 -0.51 -0.94 7.00
N GLU A 201 0.33 -0.04 6.50
CA GLU A 201 0.60 0.15 5.08
C GLU A 201 2.04 -0.19 4.73
N VAL A 202 2.23 -0.80 3.56
CA VAL A 202 3.56 -1.20 3.07
C VAL A 202 3.79 -0.64 1.68
N GLY A 203 4.75 0.26 1.55
CA GLY A 203 5.21 0.83 0.29
C GLY A 203 6.53 0.20 -0.15
N ILE A 204 6.49 -0.69 -1.14
CA ILE A 204 7.70 -1.20 -1.81
C ILE A 204 7.57 -1.05 -3.32
N ILE A 205 8.68 -0.68 -3.99
CA ILE A 205 8.78 -0.67 -5.45
C ILE A 205 9.17 -2.09 -5.86
N ILE A 206 8.17 -2.95 -6.10
CA ILE A 206 8.16 -4.27 -6.77
C ILE A 206 6.88 -4.98 -6.27
N ASP A 207 6.27 -5.81 -7.13
CA ASP A 207 5.01 -6.60 -6.98
C ASP A 207 4.92 -7.55 -5.75
N LYS A 208 5.78 -7.36 -4.73
CA LYS A 208 5.79 -8.12 -3.47
C LYS A 208 5.13 -7.38 -2.31
N SER A 209 4.60 -6.16 -2.47
CA SER A 209 4.00 -5.38 -1.36
C SER A 209 2.85 -6.12 -0.67
N LYS A 210 2.03 -6.85 -1.45
CA LYS A 210 0.99 -7.75 -0.92
C LYS A 210 1.58 -8.87 -0.06
N SER A 211 2.72 -9.44 -0.46
CA SER A 211 3.41 -10.51 0.29
C SER A 211 4.04 -9.97 1.58
N VAL A 212 4.71 -8.82 1.54
CA VAL A 212 5.33 -8.21 2.73
C VAL A 212 4.28 -7.80 3.75
N LYS A 213 3.15 -7.23 3.31
CA LYS A 213 2.04 -6.89 4.20
C LYS A 213 1.49 -8.14 4.90
N THR A 214 1.27 -9.24 4.19
CA THR A 214 0.81 -10.50 4.79
C THR A 214 1.82 -11.06 5.80
N VAL A 215 3.12 -10.97 5.51
CA VAL A 215 4.17 -11.40 6.45
C VAL A 215 4.20 -10.50 7.69
N LEU A 216 4.09 -9.18 7.53
CA LEU A 216 4.04 -8.26 8.67
C LEU A 216 2.79 -8.46 9.53
N MET A 217 1.65 -8.81 8.93
CA MET A 217 0.45 -9.18 9.68
C MET A 217 0.65 -10.39 10.59
N GLN A 218 1.69 -11.22 10.39
CA GLN A 218 2.03 -12.28 11.34
C GLN A 218 2.53 -11.72 12.68
N LEU A 219 3.05 -10.49 12.71
CA LEU A 219 3.44 -9.78 13.94
C LEU A 219 2.26 -9.04 14.60
N PHE A 220 1.22 -8.71 13.84
CA PHE A 220 0.06 -7.97 14.31
C PHE A 220 -1.16 -8.89 14.38
N GLU A 221 -1.46 -9.41 15.57
CA GLU A 221 -2.83 -9.85 15.86
C GLU A 221 -3.74 -8.61 15.79
N LEU A 222 -4.91 -8.74 15.16
CA LEU A 222 -5.88 -7.67 14.84
C LEU A 222 -5.74 -6.43 15.72
N SER A 223 -5.07 -5.41 15.17
CA SER A 223 -4.79 -4.20 15.89
C SER A 223 -4.44 -3.08 14.91
N GLY A 224 -4.47 -1.86 15.38
CA GLY A 224 -3.38 -0.93 15.04
C GLY A 224 -3.17 0.41 15.79
N HIS A 225 -2.08 0.98 15.37
CA HIS A 225 -2.04 2.39 15.11
C HIS A 225 -1.80 2.49 13.60
N TYR A 226 -1.81 3.68 13.01
CA TYR A 226 -1.42 3.78 11.60
C TYR A 226 0.10 3.65 11.51
N ALA A 227 0.60 2.47 11.14
CA ALA A 227 2.00 2.24 10.86
C ALA A 227 2.19 2.18 9.33
N LEU A 228 3.07 3.00 8.80
CA LEU A 228 3.48 2.94 7.40
C LEU A 228 4.92 2.46 7.32
N VAL A 229 5.16 1.41 6.55
CA VAL A 229 6.47 0.80 6.36
C VAL A 229 6.84 0.94 4.90
N ALA A 230 7.99 1.54 4.62
CA ALA A 230 8.55 1.60 3.29
C ALA A 230 9.90 0.90 3.28
N GLY A 231 10.14 0.01 2.32
CA GLY A 231 11.41 -0.71 2.20
C GLY A 231 11.85 -0.80 0.75
N ASN A 232 13.16 -0.79 0.52
CA ASN A 232 13.69 -1.02 -0.82
C ASN A 232 15.05 -1.72 -0.79
N VAL A 233 15.27 -2.58 -1.78
CA VAL A 233 16.55 -3.21 -2.07
C VAL A 233 16.88 -2.94 -3.53
N ALA A 234 17.80 -2.01 -3.77
CA ALA A 234 18.27 -1.62 -5.08
C ALA A 234 19.58 -2.35 -5.40
N VAL A 235 19.46 -3.44 -6.16
CA VAL A 235 20.59 -4.21 -6.69
C VAL A 235 20.59 -4.09 -8.21
N TYR A 236 21.71 -3.67 -8.79
CA TYR A 236 21.86 -3.49 -10.24
C TYR A 236 22.94 -4.41 -10.80
N ALA A 237 22.76 -4.81 -12.07
CA ALA A 237 23.76 -5.56 -12.83
C ALA A 237 25.07 -4.76 -12.99
N THR A 238 26.13 -5.42 -13.47
CA THR A 238 27.42 -4.80 -13.82
C THR A 238 27.21 -3.58 -14.71
N GLY A 239 27.85 -2.45 -14.37
CA GLY A 239 27.78 -1.21 -15.14
C GLY A 239 27.70 0.03 -14.24
N ASN A 240 27.51 1.19 -14.85
CA ASN A 240 27.54 2.48 -14.15
C ASN A 240 26.42 2.68 -13.12
N ALA A 241 25.35 1.86 -13.14
CA ALA A 241 24.26 1.90 -12.17
C ALA A 241 24.55 1.05 -10.92
N ARG A 242 25.52 0.12 -10.95
CA ARG A 242 25.88 -0.70 -9.79
C ARG A 242 26.27 0.12 -8.57
N PRO A 243 27.11 1.18 -8.69
CA PRO A 243 27.52 1.99 -7.55
C PRO A 243 26.39 2.84 -6.96
N THR A 244 25.22 2.91 -7.60
CA THR A 244 24.04 3.64 -7.08
C THR A 244 23.03 2.71 -6.41
N GLY A 245 23.42 1.46 -6.14
CA GLY A 245 22.62 0.51 -5.38
C GLY A 245 22.47 0.93 -3.91
N GLY A 246 21.80 0.08 -3.13
CA GLY A 246 21.59 0.32 -1.72
C GLY A 246 20.42 -0.49 -1.19
N ALA A 247 20.35 -0.67 0.12
CA ALA A 247 19.20 -1.31 0.74
C ALA A 247 18.87 -0.66 2.09
N GLY A 248 17.58 -0.64 2.41
CA GLY A 248 17.11 -0.15 3.70
C GLY A 248 15.59 -0.18 3.81
N ALA A 249 15.10 0.02 5.02
CA ALA A 249 13.70 0.20 5.30
C ALA A 249 13.47 1.30 6.33
N VAL A 250 12.31 1.94 6.25
CA VAL A 250 11.85 3.00 7.13
C VAL A 250 10.45 2.62 7.60
N ALA A 251 10.20 2.71 8.90
CA ALA A 251 8.85 2.66 9.46
C ALA A 251 8.50 4.02 10.04
N MET A 252 7.28 4.47 9.78
CA MET A 252 6.71 5.72 10.29
C MET A 252 5.41 5.41 11.01
N LEU A 253 5.30 5.88 12.25
CA LEU A 253 4.06 5.89 12.99
C LEU A 253 3.34 7.20 12.71
N VAL A 254 2.09 7.13 12.25
CA VAL A 254 1.27 8.30 11.92
C VAL A 254 0.11 8.41 12.91
N GLY A 255 -0.11 9.61 13.43
CA GLY A 255 -1.14 9.85 14.45
C GLY A 255 -1.40 11.35 14.67
N PRO A 256 -2.43 11.70 15.47
CA PRO A 256 -2.72 13.08 15.85
C PRO A 256 -1.71 13.65 16.84
N ASN A 257 -1.68 14.98 16.97
CA ASN A 257 -0.74 15.71 17.84
C ASN A 257 0.73 15.34 17.57
N ALA A 258 1.07 15.10 16.31
CA ALA A 258 2.40 14.68 15.91
C ALA A 258 3.41 15.84 15.99
N PRO A 259 4.67 15.57 16.39
CA PRO A 259 5.74 16.57 16.34
C PRO A 259 6.06 17.02 14.91
N LEU A 260 5.77 16.19 13.91
CA LEU A 260 5.88 16.51 12.49
C LEU A 260 4.50 16.42 11.84
N SER A 261 3.69 17.46 12.02
CA SER A 261 2.34 17.56 11.45
C SER A 261 2.35 17.82 9.95
N PHE A 262 1.44 17.19 9.21
CA PHE A 262 1.20 17.53 7.81
C PHE A 262 0.44 18.86 7.71
N GLU A 263 0.88 19.72 6.80
CA GLU A 263 0.19 20.97 6.50
C GLU A 263 -1.14 20.66 5.79
N ARG A 264 -2.22 21.31 6.22
CA ARG A 264 -3.52 21.22 5.55
C ARG A 264 -3.53 22.25 4.41
N SER A 265 -3.50 21.79 3.16
CA SER A 265 -3.70 22.59 1.94
C SER A 265 -5.18 22.78 1.62
#